data_AF-A0AAD9QLT4-F1
#
_entry.id   AF-A0AAD9QLT4-F1
#
_cell.length_a   1.000
_cell.length_b   1.000
_cell.length_c   1.000
_cell.angle_alpha   90.00
_cell.angle_beta   90.00
_cell.angle_gamma   90.00
#
_symmetry.space_group_name_H-M   'P 1'
#
loop_
_entity.id
_entity.type
_entity.pdbx_description
1 polymer ?
#
loop_
_entity_poly.entity_id
_entity_poly.type
_entity_poly.pdbx_seq_one_letter_code
_entity_poly.pdbx_strand_id
1 'polypeptide(L)'
;MLESEGATPCNKSRDVVETFDDSSAKYDFTTFLTTVYFIFLFWRFASIALYSVYATDCFLRAKLATLRCENFTRFPDPTKFEIAWQTTSAINSFIAIAILFKLPEFPGLQVVSTRLFRLARFWSFFFQLIVVLTYNVILIFHEHLFESAVIEVGFIFDEIAIWMVVCLWNFVPAPNNKSFDRCSGLVIAYYWTLVVFFLENFFLFLLMTSQAALDVTGIHEFESRSKGLQALGIVLNATEATFYFAVMKFMWNKLFECNPEAEDLLKKDTI
;
A
#
# COMPACT_ATOMS: atom_id res chain seq x y z
N MET A 1 -56.58 -58.21 -5.24
CA MET A 1 -56.62 -57.72 -3.85
C MET A 1 -55.19 -57.46 -3.43
N LEU A 2 -54.88 -56.18 -3.19
CA LEU A 2 -53.79 -55.63 -2.37
C LEU A 2 -52.34 -56.03 -2.70
N GLU A 3 -51.69 -55.20 -3.52
CA GLU A 3 -50.25 -54.93 -3.39
C GLU A 3 -50.03 -53.78 -2.41
N SER A 4 -49.03 -53.94 -1.54
CA SER A 4 -48.57 -53.01 -0.53
C SER A 4 -47.15 -52.57 -0.92
N GLU A 5 -47.01 -51.35 -1.43
CA GLU A 5 -45.75 -50.61 -1.45
C GLU A 5 -45.93 -49.44 -0.48
N GLY A 6 -45.20 -49.32 0.63
CA GLY A 6 -43.75 -49.25 0.67
C GLY A 6 -43.34 -47.79 0.83
N ALA A 7 -43.67 -47.17 1.97
CA ALA A 7 -43.27 -45.81 2.28
C ALA A 7 -41.79 -45.77 2.68
N THR A 8 -40.98 -44.93 2.00
CA THR A 8 -39.64 -44.54 2.45
C THR A 8 -39.60 -43.02 2.62
N PRO A 9 -39.32 -42.49 3.82
CA PRO A 9 -39.07 -41.07 4.02
C PRO A 9 -37.56 -40.75 4.00
N CYS A 10 -37.27 -39.46 3.79
CA CYS A 10 -36.01 -38.76 4.10
C CYS A 10 -34.82 -38.93 3.15
N ASN A 11 -34.71 -38.01 2.19
CA ASN A 11 -33.40 -37.58 1.66
C ASN A 11 -33.20 -36.06 1.66
N LYS A 12 -34.04 -35.28 2.37
CA LYS A 12 -34.02 -33.81 2.35
C LYS A 12 -33.21 -33.15 3.48
N SER A 13 -32.82 -33.90 4.51
CA SER A 13 -32.07 -33.35 5.65
C SER A 13 -30.56 -33.29 5.45
N ARG A 14 -29.98 -34.14 4.59
CA ARG A 14 -28.51 -34.20 4.42
C ARG A 14 -27.99 -32.98 3.64
N ASP A 15 -28.68 -32.59 2.57
CA ASP A 15 -28.33 -31.41 1.77
C ASP A 15 -28.48 -30.09 2.53
N VAL A 16 -29.46 -29.99 3.44
CA VAL A 16 -29.67 -28.78 4.26
C VAL A 16 -28.62 -28.68 5.37
N VAL A 17 -28.22 -29.81 5.96
CA VAL A 17 -27.18 -29.81 7.01
C VAL A 17 -25.80 -29.51 6.42
N GLU A 18 -25.44 -30.10 5.27
CA GLU A 18 -24.16 -29.81 4.61
C GLU A 18 -24.07 -28.35 4.13
N THR A 19 -25.16 -27.76 3.63
CA THR A 19 -25.17 -26.34 3.23
C THR A 19 -25.19 -25.36 4.41
N PHE A 20 -25.76 -25.75 5.56
CA PHE A 20 -25.73 -24.93 6.77
C PHE A 20 -24.35 -24.96 7.45
N ASP A 21 -23.68 -26.11 7.44
CA ASP A 21 -22.34 -26.27 8.01
C ASP A 21 -21.27 -25.54 7.18
N ASP A 22 -21.34 -25.64 5.84
CA ASP A 22 -20.43 -24.93 4.92
C ASP A 22 -20.62 -23.40 4.96
N SER A 23 -21.86 -22.92 5.10
CA SER A 23 -22.14 -21.49 5.21
C SER A 23 -21.76 -20.91 6.58
N SER A 24 -21.94 -21.67 7.68
CA SER A 24 -21.50 -21.27 9.03
C SER A 24 -19.98 -21.23 9.12
N ALA A 25 -19.28 -22.27 8.64
CA ALA A 25 -17.81 -22.32 8.63
C ALA A 25 -17.18 -21.21 7.78
N LYS A 26 -17.77 -20.91 6.61
CA LYS A 26 -17.33 -19.81 5.73
C LYS A 26 -17.54 -18.44 6.36
N TYR A 27 -18.61 -18.25 7.13
CA TYR A 27 -18.89 -17.01 7.84
C TYR A 27 -17.92 -16.78 9.00
N ASP A 28 -17.62 -17.82 9.78
CA ASP A 28 -16.67 -17.77 10.89
C ASP A 28 -15.23 -17.49 10.38
N PHE A 29 -14.82 -18.15 9.30
CA PHE A 29 -13.51 -17.92 8.67
C PHE A 29 -13.34 -16.49 8.12
N THR A 30 -14.37 -15.94 7.46
CA THR A 30 -14.34 -14.56 6.94
C THR A 30 -14.25 -13.55 8.07
N THR A 31 -14.95 -13.79 9.18
CA THR A 31 -14.95 -12.93 10.37
C THR A 31 -13.59 -12.97 11.06
N PHE A 32 -13.00 -14.15 11.19
CA PHE A 32 -11.64 -14.33 11.70
C PHE A 32 -10.61 -13.56 10.86
N LEU A 33 -10.60 -13.76 9.54
CA LEU A 33 -9.69 -13.05 8.62
C LEU A 33 -9.85 -11.54 8.69
N THR A 34 -11.08 -11.05 8.73
CA THR A 34 -11.37 -9.62 8.85
C THR A 34 -10.82 -9.05 10.16
N THR A 35 -10.97 -9.79 11.27
CA THR A 35 -10.45 -9.38 12.59
C THR A 35 -8.92 -9.35 12.60
N VAL A 36 -8.27 -10.40 12.06
CA VAL A 36 -6.81 -10.45 11.92
C VAL A 36 -6.31 -9.27 11.07
N TYR A 37 -7.01 -8.95 9.98
CA TYR A 37 -6.64 -7.82 9.14
C TYR A 37 -6.83 -6.46 9.85
N PHE A 38 -7.85 -6.30 10.68
CA PHE A 38 -7.99 -5.10 11.52
C PHE A 38 -6.85 -4.94 12.53
N ILE A 39 -6.43 -6.03 13.18
CA ILE A 39 -5.27 -6.03 14.07
C ILE A 39 -4.01 -5.64 13.29
N PHE A 40 -3.86 -6.17 12.07
CA PHE A 40 -2.76 -5.82 11.17
C PHE A 40 -2.79 -4.34 10.76
N LEU A 41 -3.95 -3.78 10.41
CA LEU A 41 -4.10 -2.35 10.09
C LEU A 41 -3.82 -1.45 11.30
N PHE A 42 -4.20 -1.88 12.51
CA PHE A 42 -3.86 -1.17 13.73
C PHE A 42 -2.34 -1.20 13.98
N TRP A 43 -1.70 -2.35 13.78
CA TRP A 43 -0.24 -2.45 13.84
C TRP A 43 0.44 -1.52 12.82
N ARG A 44 -0.08 -1.45 11.60
CA ARG A 44 0.40 -0.53 10.56
C ARG A 44 0.31 0.94 11.00
N PHE A 45 -0.81 1.34 11.58
CA PHE A 45 -0.96 2.69 12.12
C PHE A 45 0.04 2.99 13.24
N ALA A 46 0.18 2.07 14.20
CA ALA A 46 1.14 2.21 15.29
C ALA A 46 2.59 2.25 14.78
N SER A 47 2.91 1.47 13.74
CA SER A 47 4.26 1.41 13.20
C SER A 47 4.64 2.64 12.38
N ILE A 48 3.71 3.22 11.62
CA ILE A 48 3.92 4.52 10.98
C ILE A 48 4.18 5.60 12.05
N ALA A 49 3.43 5.60 13.16
CA ALA A 49 3.65 6.56 14.24
C ALA A 49 5.05 6.41 14.86
N LEU A 50 5.48 5.19 15.17
CA LEU A 50 6.81 4.92 15.73
C LEU A 50 7.94 5.26 14.74
N TYR A 51 7.79 4.90 13.46
CA TYR A 51 8.72 5.29 12.41
C TYR A 51 8.80 6.82 12.26
N SER A 52 7.66 7.50 12.32
CA SER A 52 7.64 8.98 12.22
C SER A 52 8.40 9.64 13.36
N VAL A 53 8.31 9.11 14.57
CA VAL A 53 9.08 9.58 15.73
C VAL A 53 10.57 9.35 15.50
N TYR A 54 10.96 8.17 15.03
CA TYR A 54 12.35 7.84 14.73
C TYR A 54 12.93 8.74 13.64
N ALA A 55 12.29 8.77 12.48
CA ALA A 55 12.72 9.57 11.33
C ALA A 55 12.78 11.07 11.65
N THR A 56 11.79 11.60 12.39
CA THR A 56 11.78 13.02 12.77
C THR A 56 12.86 13.36 13.80
N ASP A 57 13.12 12.51 14.79
CA ASP A 57 14.20 12.74 15.77
C ASP A 57 15.57 12.75 15.07
N CYS A 58 15.80 11.79 14.18
CA CYS A 58 17.04 11.70 13.41
C CYS A 58 17.23 12.88 12.46
N PHE A 59 16.18 13.25 11.74
CA PHE A 59 16.18 14.40 10.85
C PHE A 59 16.41 15.72 11.60
N LEU A 60 15.63 16.01 12.65
CA LEU A 60 15.69 17.30 13.35
C LEU A 60 16.95 17.46 14.21
N ARG A 61 17.45 16.37 14.83
CA ARG A 61 18.60 16.46 15.73
C ARG A 61 19.93 16.31 15.02
N ALA A 62 19.99 15.42 14.03
CA ALA A 62 21.26 15.07 13.40
C ALA A 62 21.40 15.62 11.98
N LYS A 63 20.32 16.11 11.34
CA LYS A 63 20.28 16.46 9.90
C LYS A 63 20.78 15.31 9.01
N LEU A 64 20.51 14.07 9.43
CA LEU A 64 20.93 12.86 8.75
C LEU A 64 19.70 12.05 8.37
N ALA A 65 19.84 11.20 7.34
CA ALA A 65 18.91 10.11 7.09
C ALA A 65 18.90 9.13 8.29
N THR A 66 17.79 8.39 8.47
CA THR A 66 17.61 7.39 9.55
C THR A 66 18.80 6.44 9.67
N LEU A 67 19.39 6.09 8.53
CA LEU A 67 20.55 5.21 8.36
C LEU A 67 21.82 5.60 9.12
N ARG A 68 22.01 6.88 9.45
CA ARG A 68 23.20 7.39 10.17
C ARG A 68 22.89 7.88 11.59
N CYS A 69 21.73 7.53 12.12
CA CYS A 69 21.26 8.01 13.40
C CYS A 69 21.78 7.15 14.57
N GLU A 70 23.01 7.42 15.03
CA GLU A 70 23.65 6.60 16.08
C GLU A 70 23.12 6.85 17.51
N ASN A 71 22.50 8.00 17.78
CA ASN A 71 22.16 8.45 19.15
C ASN A 71 20.66 8.42 19.48
N PHE A 72 19.88 7.58 18.80
CA PHE A 72 18.45 7.46 19.09
C PHE A 72 18.20 6.67 20.40
N THR A 73 17.44 7.26 21.34
CA THR A 73 17.29 6.72 22.71
C THR A 73 15.84 6.46 23.14
N ARG A 74 14.83 6.76 22.31
CA ARG A 74 13.42 6.65 22.74
C ARG A 74 12.92 5.21 22.79
N PHE A 75 13.44 4.33 21.95
CA PHE A 75 13.14 2.90 21.96
C PHE A 75 14.32 2.09 21.39
N PRO A 76 14.49 0.81 21.80
CA PRO A 76 15.61 -0.02 21.36
C PRO A 76 15.46 -0.48 19.91
N ASP A 77 16.59 -0.73 19.25
CA ASP A 77 16.70 -1.29 17.89
C ASP A 77 15.85 -0.60 16.81
N PRO A 78 15.99 0.72 16.58
CA PRO A 78 15.14 1.45 15.66
C PRO A 78 15.26 1.02 14.19
N THR A 79 16.45 0.57 13.76
CA THR A 79 16.67 0.02 12.42
C THR A 79 15.84 -1.26 12.17
N LYS A 80 15.73 -2.15 13.16
CA LYS A 80 14.89 -3.36 13.04
C LYS A 80 13.41 -2.98 12.96
N PHE A 81 13.03 -1.93 13.68
CA PHE A 81 11.67 -1.41 13.64
C PHE A 81 11.31 -0.84 12.26
N GLU A 82 12.23 -0.09 11.65
CA GLU A 82 12.08 0.43 10.28
C GLU A 82 11.90 -0.71 9.26
N ILE A 83 12.77 -1.73 9.31
CA ILE A 83 12.66 -2.92 8.44
C ILE A 83 11.31 -3.63 8.67
N ALA A 84 10.86 -3.76 9.92
CA ALA A 84 9.58 -4.39 10.24
C ALA A 84 8.39 -3.58 9.71
N TRP A 85 8.38 -2.26 9.92
CA TRP A 85 7.36 -1.36 9.38
C TRP A 85 7.28 -1.48 7.85
N GLN A 86 8.42 -1.38 7.17
CA GLN A 86 8.53 -1.46 5.72
C GLN A 86 8.07 -2.82 5.18
N THR A 87 8.48 -3.92 5.82
CA THR A 87 8.02 -5.27 5.47
C THR A 87 6.49 -5.38 5.59
N THR A 88 5.90 -4.83 6.66
CA THR A 88 4.45 -4.81 6.80
C THR A 88 3.76 -3.91 5.77
N SER A 89 4.42 -2.86 5.29
CA SER A 89 3.92 -2.04 4.17
C SER A 89 3.79 -2.85 2.89
N ALA A 90 4.87 -3.51 2.49
CA ALA A 90 4.89 -4.33 1.30
C ALA A 90 3.83 -5.45 1.38
N ILE A 91 3.72 -6.12 2.53
CA ILE A 91 2.68 -7.13 2.77
C ILE A 91 1.27 -6.54 2.58
N ASN A 92 1.00 -5.34 3.11
CA ASN A 92 -0.30 -4.70 2.94
C ASN A 92 -0.60 -4.39 1.46
N SER A 93 0.39 -3.92 0.70
CA SER A 93 0.29 -3.71 -0.73
C SER A 93 -0.01 -5.01 -1.49
N PHE A 94 0.64 -6.12 -1.15
CA PHE A 94 0.33 -7.42 -1.74
C PHE A 94 -1.06 -7.94 -1.38
N ILE A 95 -1.51 -7.75 -0.13
CA ILE A 95 -2.88 -8.08 0.29
C ILE A 95 -3.88 -7.26 -0.52
N ALA A 96 -3.66 -5.95 -0.65
CA ALA A 96 -4.52 -5.05 -1.42
C ALA A 96 -4.60 -5.47 -2.89
N ILE A 97 -3.47 -5.85 -3.51
CA ILE A 97 -3.44 -6.40 -4.87
C ILE A 97 -4.18 -7.74 -4.95
N ALA A 98 -3.93 -8.67 -4.04
CA ALA A 98 -4.53 -10.00 -4.03
C ALA A 98 -6.07 -9.94 -3.90
N ILE A 99 -6.59 -9.02 -3.09
CA ILE A 99 -8.03 -8.82 -2.92
C ILE A 99 -8.69 -8.35 -4.22
N LEU A 100 -8.04 -7.46 -5.00
CA LEU A 100 -8.59 -7.01 -6.28
C LEU A 100 -8.88 -8.18 -7.23
N PHE A 101 -7.98 -9.15 -7.30
CA PHE A 101 -8.17 -10.33 -8.14
C PHE A 101 -9.34 -11.23 -7.72
N LYS A 102 -9.87 -11.02 -6.51
CA LYS A 102 -11.06 -11.71 -5.99
C LYS A 102 -12.34 -10.90 -6.17
N LEU A 103 -12.27 -9.63 -6.54
CA LEU A 103 -13.44 -8.79 -6.72
C LEU A 103 -14.11 -9.09 -8.09
N PRO A 104 -15.44 -9.31 -8.12
CA PRO A 104 -16.15 -9.55 -9.37
C PRO A 104 -16.15 -8.31 -10.29
N GLU A 105 -15.96 -7.11 -9.74
CA GLU A 105 -15.88 -5.86 -10.50
C GLU A 105 -14.52 -5.65 -11.18
N PHE A 106 -13.52 -6.50 -10.92
CA PHE A 106 -12.20 -6.34 -11.52
C PHE A 106 -12.22 -6.72 -13.02
N PRO A 107 -11.89 -5.78 -13.94
CA PRO A 107 -12.01 -6.01 -15.38
C PRO A 107 -10.94 -6.94 -15.98
N GLY A 108 -9.99 -7.42 -15.16
CA GLY A 108 -8.88 -8.27 -15.58
C GLY A 108 -7.63 -7.49 -16.03
N LEU A 109 -6.46 -8.09 -15.87
CA LEU A 109 -5.17 -7.43 -16.09
C LEU A 109 -4.98 -6.90 -17.52
N GLN A 110 -5.36 -7.67 -18.53
CA GLN A 110 -5.17 -7.27 -19.93
C GLN A 110 -5.93 -5.98 -20.26
N VAL A 111 -7.16 -5.86 -19.75
CA VAL A 111 -8.00 -4.67 -19.94
C VAL A 111 -7.41 -3.48 -19.19
N VAL A 112 -6.99 -3.69 -17.94
CA VAL A 112 -6.35 -2.65 -17.11
C VAL A 112 -5.07 -2.13 -17.78
N SER A 113 -4.14 -3.02 -18.17
CA SER A 113 -2.88 -2.63 -18.80
C SER A 113 -3.09 -1.85 -20.10
N THR A 114 -3.99 -2.32 -20.97
CA THR A 114 -4.28 -1.64 -22.24
C THR A 114 -4.81 -0.22 -22.02
N ARG A 115 -5.59 -0.01 -20.97
CA ARG A 115 -6.13 1.31 -20.61
C ARG A 115 -5.08 2.20 -19.93
N LEU A 116 -4.27 1.65 -19.02
CA LEU A 116 -3.18 2.35 -18.36
C LEU A 116 -2.24 2.98 -19.39
N PHE A 117 -1.79 2.22 -20.39
CA PHE A 117 -0.87 2.72 -21.41
C PHE A 117 -1.44 3.86 -22.26
N ARG A 118 -2.76 4.04 -22.31
CA ARG A 118 -3.41 5.15 -23.03
C ARG A 118 -3.50 6.44 -22.19
N LEU A 119 -3.33 6.36 -20.88
CA LEU A 119 -3.43 7.51 -19.99
C LEU A 119 -2.09 8.26 -19.95
N ALA A 120 -2.09 9.56 -20.28
CA ALA A 120 -0.86 10.37 -20.17
C ALA A 120 -0.32 10.42 -18.74
N ARG A 121 -1.20 10.49 -17.73
CA ARG A 121 -0.82 10.54 -16.31
C ARG A 121 -0.17 9.24 -15.81
N PHE A 122 -0.48 8.09 -16.43
CA PHE A 122 0.23 6.84 -16.17
C PHE A 122 1.72 6.97 -16.49
N TRP A 123 2.06 7.53 -17.65
CA TRP A 123 3.45 7.68 -18.07
C TRP A 123 4.23 8.61 -17.15
N SER A 124 3.63 9.73 -16.72
CA SER A 124 4.26 10.61 -15.73
C SER A 124 4.56 9.87 -14.42
N PHE A 125 3.59 9.10 -13.91
CA PHE A 125 3.76 8.34 -12.67
C PHE A 125 4.79 7.19 -12.83
N PHE A 126 4.82 6.55 -14.00
CA PHE A 126 5.84 5.54 -14.33
C PHE A 126 7.25 6.13 -14.44
N PHE A 127 7.41 7.33 -15.03
CA PHE A 127 8.69 8.01 -15.05
C PHE A 127 9.14 8.43 -13.65
N GLN A 128 8.23 8.88 -12.78
CA GLN A 128 8.53 9.11 -11.38
C GLN A 128 9.05 7.83 -10.71
N LEU A 129 8.38 6.68 -10.90
CA LEU A 129 8.85 5.40 -10.37
C LEU A 129 10.29 5.09 -10.85
N ILE A 130 10.59 5.23 -12.14
CA ILE A 130 11.95 4.97 -12.66
C ILE A 130 12.99 5.85 -11.95
N VAL A 131 12.69 7.13 -11.76
CA VAL A 131 13.61 8.08 -11.10
C VAL A 131 13.83 7.68 -9.64
N VAL A 132 12.76 7.36 -8.93
CA VAL A 132 12.82 6.94 -7.53
C VAL A 132 13.62 5.64 -7.36
N LEU A 133 13.34 4.62 -8.18
CA LEU A 133 14.12 3.38 -8.18
C LEU A 133 15.60 3.63 -8.47
N THR A 134 15.91 4.56 -9.39
CA THR A 134 17.29 4.93 -9.69
C THR A 134 17.95 5.59 -8.49
N TYR A 135 17.23 6.44 -7.76
CA TYR A 135 17.75 7.11 -6.57
C TYR A 135 18.06 6.12 -5.44
N ASN A 136 17.14 5.18 -5.15
CA ASN A 136 17.37 4.11 -4.16
C ASN A 136 18.56 3.21 -4.56
N VAL A 137 18.71 2.91 -5.84
CA VAL A 137 19.90 2.17 -6.34
C VAL A 137 21.19 2.97 -6.13
N ILE A 138 21.19 4.29 -6.37
CA ILE A 138 22.34 5.16 -6.08
C ILE A 138 22.67 5.12 -4.58
N LEU A 139 21.66 5.21 -3.69
CA LEU A 139 21.84 5.14 -2.25
C LEU A 139 22.52 3.81 -1.83
N ILE A 140 22.07 2.68 -2.36
CA ILE A 140 22.67 1.36 -2.10
C ILE A 140 24.17 1.33 -2.44
N PHE A 141 24.54 1.87 -3.60
CA PHE A 141 25.94 1.85 -4.06
C PHE A 141 26.84 2.80 -3.28
N HIS A 142 26.31 3.91 -2.75
CA HIS A 142 27.09 4.93 -2.07
C HIS A 142 27.20 4.73 -0.56
N GLU A 143 26.17 4.20 0.10
CA GLU A 143 26.13 4.19 1.56
C GLU A 143 26.99 3.08 2.20
N HIS A 144 27.47 2.09 1.41
CA HIS A 144 28.37 0.97 1.78
C HIS A 144 28.03 0.15 3.05
N LEU A 145 26.95 0.48 3.76
CA LEU A 145 26.46 -0.19 4.95
C LEU A 145 25.43 -1.26 4.55
N PHE A 146 25.62 -2.49 5.04
CA PHE A 146 24.71 -3.60 4.73
C PHE A 146 23.28 -3.33 5.20
N GLU A 147 23.10 -2.76 6.40
CA GLU A 147 21.77 -2.43 6.93
C GLU A 147 21.04 -1.38 6.07
N SER A 148 21.78 -0.40 5.53
CA SER A 148 21.24 0.55 4.57
C SER A 148 20.79 -0.14 3.29
N ALA A 149 21.63 -1.01 2.71
CA ALA A 149 21.27 -1.72 1.50
C ALA A 149 19.98 -2.55 1.67
N VAL A 150 19.75 -3.16 2.83
CA VAL A 150 18.52 -3.91 3.13
C VAL A 150 17.29 -3.00 3.14
N ILE A 151 17.39 -1.83 3.78
CA ILE A 151 16.29 -0.85 3.86
C ILE A 151 15.96 -0.29 2.47
N GLU A 152 16.97 0.10 1.70
CA GLU A 152 16.78 0.66 0.35
C GLU A 152 16.18 -0.36 -0.63
N VAL A 153 16.62 -1.63 -0.54
CA VAL A 153 15.98 -2.71 -1.30
C VAL A 153 14.53 -2.89 -0.89
N GLY A 154 14.22 -2.76 0.40
CA GLY A 154 12.85 -2.75 0.89
C GLY A 154 12.01 -1.63 0.28
N PHE A 155 12.57 -0.43 0.11
CA PHE A 155 11.85 0.72 -0.44
C PHE A 155 11.54 0.50 -1.92
N ILE A 156 12.52 -0.02 -2.67
CA ILE A 156 12.31 -0.43 -4.06
C ILE A 156 11.13 -1.40 -4.19
N PHE A 157 11.05 -2.41 -3.33
CA PHE A 157 9.93 -3.35 -3.36
C PHE A 157 8.60 -2.69 -3.00
N ASP A 158 8.57 -1.83 -1.98
CA ASP A 158 7.34 -1.15 -1.54
C ASP A 158 6.85 -0.14 -2.58
N GLU A 159 7.74 0.62 -3.21
CA GLU A 159 7.46 1.58 -4.28
C GLU A 159 6.85 0.89 -5.51
N ILE A 160 7.42 -0.25 -5.92
CA ILE A 160 6.87 -1.06 -6.99
C ILE A 160 5.49 -1.59 -6.59
N ALA A 161 5.33 -2.07 -5.36
CA ALA A 161 4.08 -2.61 -4.88
C ALA A 161 2.97 -1.55 -4.79
N ILE A 162 3.24 -0.36 -4.24
CA ILE A 162 2.27 0.71 -4.12
C ILE A 162 1.94 1.34 -5.47
N TRP A 163 2.91 1.43 -6.39
CA TRP A 163 2.66 1.81 -7.77
C TRP A 163 1.68 0.84 -8.45
N MET A 164 1.88 -0.47 -8.27
CA MET A 164 0.94 -1.48 -8.75
C MET A 164 -0.45 -1.33 -8.11
N VAL A 165 -0.53 -1.08 -6.79
CA VAL A 165 -1.81 -0.83 -6.11
C VAL A 165 -2.54 0.33 -6.78
N VAL A 166 -1.90 1.49 -6.96
CA VAL A 166 -2.50 2.66 -7.61
C VAL A 166 -2.98 2.32 -9.02
N CYS A 167 -2.13 1.71 -9.84
CA CYS A 167 -2.48 1.36 -11.21
C CYS A 167 -3.68 0.40 -11.32
N LEU A 168 -3.78 -0.58 -10.42
CA LEU A 168 -4.87 -1.55 -10.44
C LEU A 168 -6.16 -1.02 -9.81
N TRP A 169 -6.07 -0.33 -8.67
CA TRP A 169 -7.22 0.23 -7.94
C TRP A 169 -7.90 1.37 -8.70
N ASN A 170 -7.17 2.00 -9.63
CA ASN A 170 -7.69 3.08 -10.45
C ASN A 170 -8.99 2.72 -11.19
N PHE A 171 -9.11 1.48 -11.67
CA PHE A 171 -10.26 1.03 -12.47
C PHE A 171 -11.32 0.26 -11.66
N VAL A 172 -11.15 0.14 -10.35
CA VAL A 172 -12.09 -0.60 -9.49
C VAL A 172 -12.90 0.40 -8.68
N PRO A 173 -14.25 0.43 -8.79
CA PRO A 173 -15.08 1.32 -8.00
C PRO A 173 -14.89 1.11 -6.50
N ALA A 174 -15.07 2.17 -5.71
CA ALA A 174 -15.23 2.02 -4.26
C ALA A 174 -16.46 1.12 -3.94
N PRO A 175 -16.43 0.34 -2.85
CA PRO A 175 -17.55 -0.53 -2.48
C PRO A 175 -18.88 0.24 -2.39
N ASN A 176 -19.91 -0.20 -3.11
CA ASN A 176 -21.26 0.38 -3.04
C ASN A 176 -22.08 -0.29 -1.93
N ASN A 177 -22.82 0.52 -1.15
CA ASN A 177 -23.71 0.05 -0.09
C ASN A 177 -24.74 -0.99 -0.58
N LYS A 178 -25.07 -1.04 -1.88
CA LYS A 178 -26.08 -1.95 -2.43
C LYS A 178 -25.59 -3.37 -2.75
N SER A 179 -24.29 -3.59 -2.99
CA SER A 179 -23.77 -4.92 -3.39
C SER A 179 -23.22 -5.73 -2.21
N PHE A 180 -23.04 -5.11 -1.04
CA PHE A 180 -22.31 -5.69 0.09
C PHE A 180 -23.08 -5.64 1.43
N ASP A 181 -24.40 -5.77 1.38
CA ASP A 181 -25.31 -5.79 2.56
C ASP A 181 -25.04 -6.95 3.56
N ARG A 182 -24.01 -7.76 3.32
CA ARG A 182 -23.65 -8.94 4.12
C ARG A 182 -22.29 -8.87 4.84
N CYS A 183 -21.48 -7.81 4.66
CA CYS A 183 -20.14 -7.71 5.27
C CYS A 183 -19.72 -6.25 5.53
N SER A 184 -20.33 -5.60 6.52
CA SER A 184 -19.94 -4.25 6.97
C SER A 184 -18.45 -4.15 7.34
N GLY A 185 -17.88 -5.22 7.90
CA GLY A 185 -16.46 -5.27 8.30
C GLY A 185 -15.47 -5.13 7.14
N LEU A 186 -15.74 -5.74 5.97
CA LEU A 186 -14.83 -5.66 4.81
C LEU A 186 -14.86 -4.28 4.14
N VAL A 187 -16.03 -3.64 4.12
CA VAL A 187 -16.16 -2.25 3.66
C VAL A 187 -15.38 -1.32 4.58
N ILE A 188 -15.53 -1.47 5.90
CA ILE A 188 -14.75 -0.69 6.88
C ILE A 188 -13.25 -0.94 6.71
N ALA A 189 -12.84 -2.20 6.52
CA ALA A 189 -11.45 -2.57 6.28
C ALA A 189 -10.90 -1.88 5.02
N TYR A 190 -11.65 -1.86 3.91
CA TYR A 190 -11.27 -1.15 2.69
C TYR A 190 -10.96 0.34 2.94
N TYR A 191 -11.87 1.05 3.62
CA TYR A 191 -11.67 2.47 3.93
C TYR A 191 -10.50 2.68 4.89
N TRP A 192 -10.33 1.81 5.89
CA TRP A 192 -9.17 1.86 6.78
C TRP A 192 -7.86 1.61 6.05
N THR A 193 -7.82 0.66 5.10
CA THR A 193 -6.65 0.42 4.25
C THR A 193 -6.29 1.67 3.44
N LEU A 194 -7.28 2.35 2.84
CA LEU A 194 -7.05 3.62 2.15
C LEU A 194 -6.50 4.70 3.07
N VAL A 195 -7.02 4.82 4.29
CA VAL A 195 -6.53 5.78 5.30
C VAL A 195 -5.09 5.46 5.70
N VAL A 196 -4.75 4.20 5.94
CA VAL A 196 -3.38 3.79 6.29
C VAL A 196 -2.41 4.08 5.14
N PHE A 197 -2.76 3.73 3.90
CA PHE A 197 -1.93 4.10 2.74
C PHE A 197 -1.78 5.61 2.58
N PHE A 198 -2.87 6.37 2.75
CA PHE A 198 -2.83 7.82 2.70
C PHE A 198 -1.87 8.39 3.74
N LEU A 199 -2.01 7.99 5.02
CA LEU A 199 -1.19 8.52 6.11
C LEU A 199 0.29 8.20 5.94
N GLU A 200 0.60 6.99 5.48
CA GLU A 200 1.99 6.60 5.23
C GLU A 200 2.63 7.42 4.12
N ASN A 201 1.97 7.49 2.96
CA ASN A 201 2.49 8.23 1.82
C ASN A 201 2.51 9.74 2.10
N PHE A 202 1.56 10.25 2.89
CA PHE A 202 1.59 11.64 3.36
C PHE A 202 2.79 11.89 4.28
N PHE A 203 3.08 10.98 5.21
CA PHE A 203 4.25 11.11 6.08
C PHE A 203 5.57 11.05 5.27
N LEU A 204 5.70 10.09 4.34
CA LEU A 204 6.87 9.99 3.48
C LEU A 204 7.04 11.22 2.59
N PHE A 205 5.96 11.74 2.02
CA PHE A 205 5.98 13.01 1.29
C PHE A 205 6.53 14.17 2.15
N LEU A 206 6.06 14.31 3.39
CA LEU A 206 6.55 15.35 4.31
C LEU A 206 8.02 15.15 4.65
N LEU A 207 8.44 13.91 4.91
CA LEU A 207 9.82 13.57 5.23
C LEU A 207 10.75 13.91 4.07
N MET A 208 10.49 13.40 2.87
CA MET A 208 11.33 13.61 1.69
C MET A 208 11.35 15.08 1.25
N THR A 209 10.21 15.78 1.33
CA THR A 209 10.16 17.23 1.06
C THR A 209 11.01 18.01 2.06
N SER A 210 10.95 17.66 3.35
CA SER A 210 11.74 18.32 4.39
C SER A 210 13.24 18.06 4.21
N GLN A 211 13.59 16.84 3.83
CA GLN A 211 14.96 16.45 3.48
C GLN A 211 15.49 17.23 2.27
N ALA A 212 14.74 17.29 1.18
CA ALA A 212 15.10 18.07 0.01
C ALA A 212 15.21 19.58 0.30
N ALA A 213 14.32 20.13 1.13
CA ALA A 213 14.32 21.55 1.49
C ALA A 213 15.49 21.96 2.38
N LEU A 214 15.99 21.03 3.23
CA LEU A 214 17.13 21.28 4.12
C LEU A 214 18.46 20.76 3.55
N ASP A 215 18.48 20.32 2.28
CA ASP A 215 19.65 19.73 1.61
C ASP A 215 20.22 18.49 2.33
N VAL A 216 19.35 17.73 2.99
CA VAL A 216 19.66 16.45 3.63
C VAL A 216 19.33 15.36 2.62
N THR A 217 20.23 15.11 1.66
CA THR A 217 19.98 14.18 0.54
C THR A 217 20.36 12.72 0.83
N GLY A 218 20.63 12.37 2.10
CA GLY A 218 21.08 11.04 2.52
C GLY A 218 22.52 10.68 2.08
N ILE A 219 23.03 11.30 1.01
CA ILE A 219 24.32 11.01 0.38
C ILE A 219 25.33 12.08 0.78
N HIS A 220 26.08 11.81 1.85
CA HIS A 220 27.08 12.75 2.37
C HIS A 220 28.24 13.01 1.38
N GLU A 221 28.53 12.07 0.48
CA GLU A 221 29.56 12.27 -0.56
C GLU A 221 29.20 13.39 -1.55
N PHE A 222 27.91 13.69 -1.77
CA PHE A 222 27.52 14.78 -2.66
C PHE A 222 27.85 16.16 -2.11
N GLU A 223 27.89 16.30 -0.79
CA GLU A 223 28.27 17.53 -0.09
C GLU A 223 29.76 17.87 -0.31
N SER A 224 30.60 16.84 -0.54
CA SER A 224 32.03 16.97 -0.84
C SER A 224 32.36 17.06 -2.34
N ARG A 225 31.36 16.87 -3.22
CA ARG A 225 31.49 16.78 -4.69
C ARG A 225 31.06 18.07 -5.38
N SER A 226 31.06 18.06 -6.71
CA SER A 226 30.71 19.23 -7.53
C SER A 226 29.24 19.66 -7.32
N LYS A 227 28.98 20.97 -7.39
CA LYS A 227 27.63 21.57 -7.22
C LYS A 227 26.53 20.92 -8.07
N GLY A 228 26.89 20.35 -9.22
CA GLY A 228 25.93 19.66 -10.10
C GLY A 228 25.45 18.31 -9.54
N LEU A 229 26.31 17.56 -8.86
CA LEU A 229 25.94 16.28 -8.25
C LEU A 229 25.07 16.49 -7.00
N GLN A 230 25.36 17.53 -6.21
CA GLN A 230 24.50 17.97 -5.11
C GLN A 230 23.11 18.37 -5.60
N ALA A 231 23.04 19.21 -6.64
CA ALA A 231 21.77 19.60 -7.24
C ALA A 231 20.98 18.39 -7.79
N LEU A 232 21.67 17.41 -8.39
CA LEU A 232 21.05 16.18 -8.85
C LEU A 232 20.45 15.38 -7.69
N GLY A 233 21.18 15.22 -6.57
CA GLY A 233 20.67 14.54 -5.38
C GLY A 233 19.39 15.20 -4.81
N ILE A 234 19.35 16.53 -4.75
CA ILE A 234 18.16 17.27 -4.32
C ILE A 234 16.98 17.02 -5.27
N VAL A 235 17.20 17.05 -6.58
CA VAL A 235 16.15 16.83 -7.59
C VAL A 235 15.61 15.39 -7.54
N LEU A 236 16.47 14.40 -7.32
CA LEU A 236 16.07 13.00 -7.17
C LEU A 236 15.21 12.81 -5.91
N ASN A 237 15.66 13.31 -4.76
CA ASN A 237 14.90 13.28 -3.51
C ASN A 237 13.56 14.04 -3.63
N ALA A 238 13.56 15.22 -4.26
CA ALA A 238 12.32 15.97 -4.52
C ALA A 238 11.37 15.18 -5.44
N THR A 239 11.89 14.44 -6.42
CA THR A 239 11.08 13.59 -7.30
C THR A 239 10.45 12.44 -6.51
N GLU A 240 11.18 11.84 -5.58
CA GLU A 240 10.63 10.86 -4.64
C GLU A 240 9.51 11.43 -3.78
N ALA A 241 9.67 12.65 -3.25
CA ALA A 241 8.56 13.33 -2.59
C ALA A 241 7.33 13.47 -3.52
N THR A 242 7.54 13.85 -4.80
CA THR A 242 6.42 13.94 -5.75
C THR A 242 5.76 12.60 -6.07
N PHE A 243 6.49 11.49 -6.00
CA PHE A 243 5.94 10.14 -6.15
C PHE A 243 4.98 9.83 -4.99
N TYR A 244 5.42 10.01 -3.74
CA TYR A 244 4.56 9.82 -2.57
C TYR A 244 3.37 10.79 -2.55
N PHE A 245 3.55 12.02 -3.03
CA PHE A 245 2.46 12.97 -3.24
C PHE A 245 1.40 12.45 -4.24
N ALA A 246 1.83 11.85 -5.35
CA ALA A 246 0.91 11.29 -6.34
C ALA A 246 0.11 10.12 -5.74
N VAL A 247 0.78 9.23 -5.00
CA VAL A 247 0.14 8.10 -4.31
C VAL A 247 -0.86 8.58 -3.26
N MET A 248 -0.46 9.47 -2.34
CA MET A 248 -1.36 9.94 -1.27
C MET A 248 -2.58 10.67 -1.87
N LYS A 249 -2.39 11.44 -2.96
CA LYS A 249 -3.47 12.13 -3.66
C LYS A 249 -4.45 11.14 -4.27
N PHE A 250 -3.94 10.06 -4.87
CA PHE A 250 -4.79 8.98 -5.37
C PHE A 250 -5.63 8.35 -4.25
N MET A 251 -4.98 7.96 -3.14
CA MET A 251 -5.68 7.33 -2.00
C MET A 251 -6.75 8.25 -1.41
N TRP A 252 -6.42 9.54 -1.25
CA TRP A 252 -7.35 10.57 -0.78
C TRP A 252 -8.56 10.70 -1.71
N ASN A 253 -8.33 10.83 -3.02
CA ASN A 253 -9.41 10.92 -4.00
C ASN A 253 -10.28 9.67 -4.02
N LYS A 254 -9.68 8.49 -3.81
CA LYS A 254 -10.39 7.22 -3.76
C LYS A 254 -11.30 7.13 -2.54
N LEU A 255 -10.85 7.65 -1.39
CA LEU A 255 -11.62 7.69 -0.15
C LEU A 255 -12.95 8.46 -0.30
N PHE A 256 -12.93 9.52 -1.13
CA PHE A 256 -14.08 10.39 -1.39
C PHE A 256 -14.72 10.16 -2.75
N GLU A 257 -14.49 9.01 -3.38
CA GLU A 257 -15.12 8.68 -4.65
C GLU A 257 -16.62 8.44 -4.46
N CYS A 258 -17.41 9.50 -4.60
CA CYS A 258 -18.87 9.43 -4.62
C CYS A 258 -19.34 8.67 -5.84
N ASN A 259 -19.70 7.39 -5.63
CA ASN A 259 -20.32 6.44 -6.55
C ASN A 259 -20.91 7.05 -7.84
N PRO A 260 -20.11 7.23 -8.90
CA PRO A 260 -20.65 7.35 -10.24
C PRO A 260 -21.02 5.93 -10.68
N GLU A 261 -22.04 5.77 -11.51
CA GLU A 261 -22.29 4.50 -12.19
C GLU A 261 -20.98 3.98 -12.81
N ALA A 262 -20.75 2.67 -12.81
CA ALA A 262 -19.50 2.06 -13.30
C ALA A 262 -19.11 2.52 -14.72
N GLU A 263 -20.08 3.01 -15.51
CA GLU A 263 -19.89 3.59 -16.83
C GLU A 263 -19.13 4.94 -16.81
N ASP A 264 -19.23 5.71 -15.73
CA ASP A 264 -18.52 6.99 -15.56
C ASP A 264 -17.06 6.80 -15.10
N LEU A 265 -16.75 5.75 -14.33
CA LEU A 265 -15.37 5.41 -13.96
C LEU A 265 -14.54 4.97 -15.16
N LEU A 266 -15.17 4.36 -16.17
CA LEU A 266 -14.52 3.97 -17.42
C LEU A 266 -14.26 5.17 -18.36
N LYS A 267 -14.93 6.31 -18.13
CA LYS A 267 -14.68 7.60 -18.81
C LYS A 267 -13.80 8.53 -17.98
N LYS A 268 -13.59 8.23 -16.70
CA LYS A 268 -12.85 9.08 -15.77
C LYS A 268 -11.36 8.96 -16.06
N ASP A 269 -10.76 10.05 -16.54
CA ASP A 269 -9.31 10.18 -16.62
C ASP A 269 -8.72 10.14 -15.21
N THR A 270 -8.36 8.95 -14.74
CA THR A 270 -7.70 8.78 -13.43
C THR A 270 -6.41 8.02 -13.63
N ILE A 271 -5.32 8.76 -13.40
CA ILE A 271 -4.23 8.62 -12.42
C ILE A 271 -3.94 10.06 -12.00
#